data_AF-A0AAV2MPF7-F1
#
_entry.id   AF-A0AAV2MPF7-F1
#
_cell.length_a   1.000
_cell.length_b   1.000
_cell.length_c   1.000
_cell.angle_alpha   90.00
_cell.angle_beta   90.00
_cell.angle_gamma   90.00
#
_symmetry.space_group_name_H-M   'P 1'
#
loop_
_entity.id
_entity.type
_entity.pdbx_description
1 polymer ?
#
loop_
_entity_poly.entity_id
_entity_poly.type
_entity_poly.pdbx_seq_one_letter_code
_entity_poly.pdbx_strand_id
1 'polypeptide(L)'
;MIFQVRADTVYLIDDHNKVILPDQGGAFDNLELLGGGHYEVYGESTNDGEPEFESSLPTIKAKVFEALGQEQSIVLIDSHHNEIMDCEGTRGPGFWKQNARKIYAVPEEQLQRLRGNKRKRESRNGDSSALPEVLDQIEEVLLASQGLQEVSKSLKDLVAFVRGNKYTTVSLSEDQAAAVKAAFSCVICRDPMKDPMFASCCTTVLGCRACLDQWQDGHAHCPKCRTDDFSFHIQSVVGLDDALTALHNIIS
;
A
#
# COMPACT_ATOMS: atom_id res chain seq x y z
N MET A 1 19.87 40.30 3.17
CA MET A 1 18.90 40.51 2.07
C MET A 1 18.47 39.12 1.64
N ILE A 2 17.18 38.83 1.80
CA ILE A 2 16.59 37.50 1.82
C ILE A 2 16.24 37.12 0.37
N PHE A 3 16.73 35.98 -0.13
CA PHE A 3 16.24 35.46 -1.40
C PHE A 3 14.90 34.77 -1.17
N GLN A 4 13.87 35.37 -1.74
CA GLN A 4 12.51 34.87 -1.81
C GLN A 4 12.42 33.92 -3.00
N VAL A 5 12.24 32.62 -2.75
CA VAL A 5 11.91 31.66 -3.81
C VAL A 5 10.45 31.88 -4.17
N ARG A 6 10.20 32.31 -5.42
CA ARG A 6 8.83 32.51 -5.91
C ARG A 6 8.29 31.19 -6.46
N ALA A 7 6.97 31.01 -6.30
CA ALA A 7 6.21 29.80 -6.65
C ALA A 7 6.31 29.35 -8.12
N ASP A 8 6.92 30.16 -8.97
CA ASP A 8 7.18 29.94 -10.40
C ASP A 8 8.55 29.31 -10.72
N THR A 9 9.43 29.06 -9.73
CA THR A 9 10.83 28.67 -10.05
C THR A 9 11.38 27.41 -9.38
N VAL A 10 10.73 26.83 -8.37
CA VAL A 10 11.18 25.56 -7.76
C VAL A 10 9.97 24.71 -7.40
N TYR A 11 9.95 23.45 -7.85
CA TYR A 11 8.93 22.48 -7.50
C TYR A 11 9.54 21.10 -7.28
N LEU A 12 8.91 20.32 -6.39
CA LEU A 12 9.29 18.94 -6.13
C LEU A 12 8.39 18.02 -6.96
N ILE A 13 8.97 16.92 -7.44
CA ILE A 13 8.20 15.82 -8.03
C ILE A 13 8.40 14.58 -7.15
N ASP A 14 7.30 13.95 -6.75
CA ASP A 14 7.33 12.67 -6.03
C ASP A 14 7.45 11.45 -6.97
N ASP A 15 7.58 10.25 -6.40
CA ASP A 15 7.67 8.98 -7.15
C ASP A 15 6.44 8.64 -8.00
N HIS A 16 5.36 9.42 -7.87
CA HIS A 16 4.13 9.30 -8.66
C HIS A 16 3.97 10.43 -9.70
N ASN A 17 5.04 11.19 -9.97
CA ASN A 17 5.02 12.37 -10.83
C ASN A 17 4.07 13.49 -10.38
N LYS A 18 3.73 13.55 -9.09
CA LYS A 18 2.94 14.64 -8.52
C LYS A 18 3.84 15.83 -8.26
N VAL A 19 3.46 16.99 -8.80
CA VAL A 19 4.14 18.26 -8.59
C VAL A 19 3.69 18.85 -7.25
N ILE A 20 4.65 19.16 -6.39
CA ILE A 20 4.47 19.82 -5.09
C ILE A 20 5.10 21.21 -5.21
N LEU A 21 4.31 22.24 -4.94
CA LEU A 21 4.71 23.64 -5.04
C LEU A 21 4.95 24.22 -3.64
N PRO A 22 5.92 25.13 -3.48
CA PRO A 22 6.12 25.83 -2.22
C PRO A 22 4.97 26.83 -1.99
N ASP A 23 4.73 27.14 -0.72
CA ASP A 23 3.78 28.17 -0.31
C ASP A 23 4.25 29.59 -0.68
N GLN A 24 3.44 30.60 -0.36
CA GLN A 24 3.76 32.01 -0.66
C GLN A 24 5.02 32.52 0.05
N GLY A 25 5.52 31.79 1.07
CA GLY A 25 6.77 32.04 1.79
C GLY A 25 7.97 31.26 1.27
N GLY A 26 7.79 30.38 0.27
CA GLY A 26 8.86 29.54 -0.27
C GLY A 26 9.08 28.23 0.49
N ALA A 27 8.18 27.85 1.41
CA ALA A 27 8.27 26.63 2.21
C ALA A 27 7.37 25.52 1.65
N PHE A 28 7.80 24.26 1.74
CA PHE A 28 6.97 23.10 1.36
C PHE A 28 6.23 22.57 2.58
N ASP A 29 4.92 22.30 2.42
CA ASP A 29 4.10 21.77 3.52
C ASP A 29 4.53 20.32 3.85
N ASN A 30 4.83 20.11 5.14
CA ASN A 30 5.30 18.84 5.67
C ASN A 30 4.22 17.74 5.58
N LEU A 31 2.93 18.12 5.53
CA LEU A 31 1.84 17.17 5.29
C LEU A 31 1.87 16.57 3.88
N GLU A 32 2.42 17.28 2.89
CA GLU A 32 2.50 16.80 1.50
C GLU A 32 3.73 15.92 1.25
N LEU A 33 4.67 15.89 2.20
CA LEU A 33 5.91 15.09 2.17
C LEU A 33 5.81 13.78 2.97
N LEU A 34 4.61 13.40 3.41
CA LEU A 34 4.37 12.18 4.18
C LEU A 34 4.40 10.95 3.28
N GLY A 35 5.53 10.23 3.29
CA GLY A 35 5.62 8.92 2.64
C GLY A 35 7.00 8.30 2.51
N GLY A 36 8.07 8.91 3.04
CA GLY A 36 9.43 8.38 2.84
C GLY A 36 9.82 8.25 1.36
N GLY A 37 9.13 9.00 0.49
CA GLY A 37 9.32 8.96 -0.95
C GLY A 37 10.58 9.69 -1.37
N HIS A 38 11.03 9.39 -2.57
CA HIS A 38 12.11 10.08 -3.24
C HIS A 38 11.55 11.33 -3.95
N TYR A 39 12.27 12.45 -3.83
CA TYR A 39 11.83 13.76 -4.37
C TYR A 39 12.90 14.36 -5.27
N GLU A 40 12.51 14.78 -6.47
CA GLU A 40 13.38 15.47 -7.42
C GLU A 40 13.10 16.97 -7.40
N VAL A 41 14.15 17.77 -7.17
CA VAL A 41 14.08 19.24 -7.17
C VAL A 41 14.40 19.76 -8.57
N TYR A 42 13.48 20.53 -9.15
CA TYR A 42 13.70 21.21 -10.42
C TYR A 42 13.74 22.72 -10.21
N GLY A 43 14.58 23.42 -10.98
CA GLY A 43 14.60 24.88 -11.02
C GLY A 43 14.95 25.44 -12.39
N GLU A 44 14.35 26.58 -12.74
CA GLU A 44 14.63 27.26 -14.01
C GLU A 44 15.76 28.29 -13.85
N SER A 45 16.69 28.31 -14.81
CA SER A 45 17.89 29.13 -14.78
C SER A 45 17.55 30.62 -15.01
N THR A 46 17.58 31.44 -13.96
CA THR A 46 17.67 32.90 -14.11
C THR A 46 19.12 33.36 -13.99
N ASN A 47 19.48 34.26 -14.89
CA ASN A 47 20.82 34.47 -15.41
C ASN A 47 21.62 35.50 -14.58
N ASP A 48 21.64 35.34 -13.25
CA ASP A 48 22.31 36.30 -12.37
C ASP A 48 23.58 35.71 -11.75
N GLY A 49 24.71 36.38 -12.04
CA GLY A 49 26.05 36.02 -11.63
C GLY A 49 26.24 36.09 -10.12
N GLU A 50 26.17 34.94 -9.45
CA GLU A 50 26.58 34.78 -8.06
C GLU A 50 28.11 34.61 -7.94
N PRO A 51 28.74 35.19 -6.90
CA PRO A 51 30.19 35.07 -6.69
C PRO A 51 30.59 33.62 -6.37
N GLU A 52 31.70 33.14 -6.97
CA GLU A 52 32.19 31.75 -6.90
C GLU A 52 32.32 31.18 -5.48
N PHE A 53 32.51 32.05 -4.47
CA PHE A 53 32.69 31.67 -3.08
C PHE A 53 31.40 31.15 -2.39
N GLU A 54 30.23 31.57 -2.85
CA GLU A 54 28.94 31.14 -2.27
C GLU A 54 28.48 29.75 -2.76
N SER A 55 29.13 29.25 -3.81
CA SER A 55 28.84 27.95 -4.46
C SER A 55 29.97 26.94 -4.21
N SER A 56 30.42 26.80 -2.97
CA SER A 56 31.42 25.80 -2.57
C SER A 56 30.78 24.64 -1.82
N LEU A 57 31.42 23.48 -1.82
CA LEU A 57 30.92 22.29 -1.13
C LEU A 57 30.66 22.55 0.38
N PRO A 58 31.56 23.20 1.14
CA PRO A 58 31.31 23.50 2.55
C PRO A 58 30.10 24.42 2.76
N THR A 59 29.95 25.45 1.93
CA THR A 59 28.82 26.38 2.00
C THR A 59 27.50 25.68 1.73
N ILE A 60 27.47 24.78 0.75
CA ILE A 60 26.27 24.03 0.38
C ILE A 60 25.95 22.96 1.43
N LYS A 61 26.95 22.27 1.97
CA LYS A 61 26.77 21.37 3.12
C LYS A 61 26.15 22.10 4.32
N ALA A 62 26.65 23.30 4.66
CA ALA A 62 26.10 24.08 5.77
C ALA A 62 24.63 24.50 5.53
N LYS A 63 24.30 24.96 4.32
CA LYS A 63 22.92 25.33 3.95
C LYS A 63 21.96 24.14 4.00
N VAL A 64 22.38 22.98 3.52
CA VAL A 64 21.57 21.75 3.55
C VAL A 64 21.38 21.28 4.99
N PHE A 65 22.43 21.34 5.82
CA PHE A 65 22.34 21.00 7.23
C PHE A 65 21.34 21.90 7.98
N GLU A 66 21.40 23.21 7.76
CA GLU A 66 20.46 24.17 8.33
C GLU A 66 19.02 23.93 7.85
N ALA A 67 18.82 23.67 6.55
CA ALA A 67 17.50 23.46 5.96
C ALA A 67 16.84 22.14 6.40
N LEU A 68 17.63 21.09 6.60
CA LEU A 68 17.11 19.79 7.05
C LEU A 68 16.75 19.78 8.54
N GLY A 69 17.23 20.74 9.33
CA GLY A 69 16.97 20.81 10.78
C GLY A 69 17.44 19.56 11.54
N GLN A 70 18.43 18.83 11.00
CA GLN A 70 18.93 17.58 11.58
C GLN A 70 20.20 17.83 12.42
N GLU A 71 20.35 17.10 13.54
CA GLU A 71 21.57 17.14 14.37
C GLU A 71 22.71 16.23 13.86
N GLN A 72 22.49 15.49 12.77
CA GLN A 72 23.41 14.45 12.29
C GLN A 72 24.33 14.94 11.17
N SER A 73 25.58 14.46 11.15
CA SER A 73 26.59 14.76 10.11
C SER A 73 26.12 14.26 8.73
N ILE A 74 26.08 15.17 7.75
CA ILE A 74 25.66 14.89 6.37
C ILE A 74 26.84 14.90 5.39
N VAL A 75 26.76 14.03 4.38
CA VAL A 75 27.68 13.96 3.25
C VAL A 75 26.90 14.16 1.95
N LEU A 76 27.48 14.92 1.02
CA LEU A 76 26.90 15.10 -0.31
C LEU A 76 27.51 14.09 -1.28
N ILE A 77 26.66 13.39 -2.02
CA ILE A 77 27.05 12.38 -3.00
C ILE A 77 26.47 12.68 -4.39
N ASP A 78 27.18 12.21 -5.42
CA ASP A 78 26.69 12.25 -6.81
C ASP A 78 25.71 11.11 -7.12
N SER A 79 25.17 11.09 -8.34
CA SER A 79 24.29 10.02 -8.85
C SER A 79 24.93 8.63 -8.91
N HIS A 80 26.26 8.54 -8.79
CA HIS A 80 27.02 7.29 -8.75
C HIS A 80 27.42 6.90 -7.32
N HIS A 81 26.84 7.56 -6.32
CA HIS A 81 27.08 7.35 -4.89
C HIS A 81 28.54 7.62 -4.46
N ASN A 82 29.24 8.48 -5.21
CA ASN A 82 30.54 8.98 -4.80
C ASN A 82 30.38 10.22 -3.95
N GLU A 83 31.18 10.32 -2.90
CA GLU A 83 31.29 11.55 -2.13
C GLU A 83 31.84 12.67 -3.01
N ILE A 84 31.15 13.81 -3.01
CA ILE A 84 31.62 15.03 -3.64
C ILE A 84 32.69 15.61 -2.72
N MET A 85 33.89 15.78 -3.27
CA MET A 85 35.04 16.36 -2.56
C MET A 85 35.10 17.86 -2.83
N ASP A 86 35.56 18.66 -1.85
CA ASP A 86 35.82 20.08 -2.09
C ASP A 86 37.12 20.23 -2.88
N CYS A 87 37.00 20.61 -4.15
CA CYS A 87 38.13 20.95 -5.00
C CYS A 87 37.76 22.13 -5.91
N GLU A 88 38.73 22.64 -6.67
CA GLU A 88 38.49 23.74 -7.62
C GLU A 88 37.36 23.43 -8.61
N GLY A 89 37.21 22.17 -9.03
CA GLY A 89 36.16 21.74 -9.95
C GLY A 89 34.74 21.69 -9.34
N THR A 90 34.61 21.76 -8.02
CA THR A 90 33.32 21.79 -7.29
C THR A 90 33.03 23.15 -6.66
N ARG A 91 33.88 24.15 -6.94
CA ARG A 91 33.70 25.53 -6.52
C ARG A 91 33.10 26.32 -7.66
N GLY A 92 32.10 27.13 -7.34
CA GLY A 92 31.41 27.97 -8.31
C GLY A 92 30.11 27.37 -8.85
N PRO A 93 29.20 28.24 -9.33
CA PRO A 93 27.84 27.86 -9.68
C PRO A 93 27.78 26.91 -10.89
N GLY A 94 28.81 26.89 -11.75
CA GLY A 94 28.87 26.02 -12.93
C GLY A 94 28.89 24.52 -12.62
N PHE A 95 29.31 24.10 -11.42
CA PHE A 95 29.22 22.72 -10.97
C PHE A 95 27.81 22.38 -10.44
N TRP A 96 27.24 23.29 -9.64
CA TRP A 96 26.00 23.07 -8.89
C TRP A 96 24.73 23.33 -9.70
N LYS A 97 24.78 24.23 -10.69
CA LYS A 97 23.62 24.66 -11.51
C LYS A 97 23.51 23.92 -12.86
N GLN A 98 24.05 22.72 -12.97
CA GLN A 98 23.90 21.91 -14.19
C GLN A 98 22.53 21.23 -14.20
N ASN A 99 21.68 21.55 -15.20
CA ASN A 99 20.28 21.10 -15.37
C ASN A 99 20.03 19.57 -15.36
N ALA A 100 21.05 18.74 -15.18
CA ALA A 100 20.93 17.29 -15.13
C ALA A 100 21.69 16.63 -13.96
N ARG A 101 22.36 17.41 -13.09
CA ARG A 101 23.19 16.84 -12.01
C ARG A 101 22.35 16.60 -10.76
N LYS A 102 22.10 15.33 -10.47
CA LYS A 102 21.48 14.90 -9.20
C LYS A 102 22.54 14.86 -8.11
N ILE A 103 22.30 15.57 -7.02
CA ILE A 103 23.14 15.60 -5.82
C ILE A 103 22.27 15.22 -4.64
N TYR A 104 22.75 14.29 -3.84
CA TYR A 104 22.02 13.77 -2.69
C TYR A 104 22.74 14.13 -1.41
N ALA A 105 21.97 14.50 -0.38
CA ALA A 105 22.47 14.64 0.98
C ALA A 105 22.10 13.40 1.77
N VAL A 106 23.09 12.70 2.30
CA VAL A 106 22.89 11.46 3.06
C VAL A 106 23.58 11.54 4.42
N PRO A 107 23.02 10.93 5.48
CA PRO A 107 23.74 10.77 6.74
C PRO A 107 25.03 9.98 6.53
N GLU A 108 26.10 10.36 7.22
CA GLU A 108 27.41 9.73 7.09
C GLU A 108 27.38 8.21 7.36
N GLU A 109 26.49 7.76 8.25
CA GLU A 109 26.25 6.34 8.55
C GLU A 109 25.74 5.54 7.33
N GLN A 110 24.93 6.16 6.48
CA GLN A 110 24.39 5.51 5.29
C GLN A 110 25.44 5.38 4.18
N LEU A 111 26.39 6.32 4.11
CA LEU A 111 27.49 6.28 3.14
C LEU A 111 28.40 5.05 3.32
N GLN A 112 28.67 4.65 4.56
CA GLN A 112 29.49 3.47 4.84
C GLN A 112 28.84 2.18 4.32
N ARG A 113 27.51 2.08 4.42
CA ARG A 113 26.74 0.96 3.88
C ARG A 113 26.80 0.93 2.34
N LEU A 114 26.72 2.08 1.69
CA LEU A 114 26.83 2.20 0.24
C LEU A 114 28.24 1.82 -0.29
N ARG A 115 29.31 2.20 0.43
CA ARG A 115 30.70 1.85 0.07
C ARG A 115 30.98 0.34 0.18
N GLY A 116 30.37 -0.35 1.15
CA GLY A 116 30.51 -1.79 1.32
C GLY A 116 30.06 -2.60 0.10
N ASN A 117 29.01 -2.14 -0.59
CA ASN A 117 28.47 -2.80 -1.78
C ASN A 117 29.32 -2.56 -3.04
N LYS A 118 29.99 -1.41 -3.16
CA LYS A 118 30.79 -1.03 -4.33
C LYS A 118 32.11 -1.80 -4.42
N ARG A 119 32.79 -2.02 -3.28
CA ARG A 119 34.05 -2.80 -3.23
C ARG A 119 33.90 -4.25 -3.68
N LYS A 120 32.69 -4.82 -3.56
CA LYS A 120 32.39 -6.18 -4.03
C LYS A 120 32.37 -6.30 -5.57
N ARG A 121 32.26 -5.17 -6.29
CA ARG A 121 32.13 -5.14 -7.75
C ARG A 121 33.45 -4.90 -8.49
N GLU A 122 34.43 -4.23 -7.87
CA GLU A 122 35.71 -3.86 -8.52
C GLU A 122 36.77 -4.98 -8.48
N SER A 123 36.59 -6.06 -7.71
CA SER A 123 37.59 -7.14 -7.61
C SER A 123 37.49 -8.23 -8.71
N ARG A 124 36.63 -8.08 -9.73
CA ARG A 124 36.31 -9.13 -10.71
C ARG A 124 36.99 -8.97 -12.08
N ASN A 125 38.09 -8.23 -12.17
CA ASN A 125 38.85 -8.15 -13.41
C ASN A 125 39.97 -9.19 -13.43
N GLY A 126 39.60 -10.44 -13.77
CA GLY A 126 40.57 -11.46 -14.15
C GLY A 126 40.26 -12.86 -13.65
N ASP A 127 39.18 -13.48 -14.12
CA ASP A 127 39.17 -14.95 -14.25
C ASP A 127 38.02 -15.43 -15.15
N SER A 128 38.35 -16.13 -16.24
CA SER A 128 37.37 -16.71 -17.19
C SER A 128 36.55 -17.87 -16.60
N SER A 129 36.73 -18.19 -15.31
CA SER A 129 35.92 -19.15 -14.55
C SER A 129 34.64 -18.55 -13.94
N ALA A 130 34.45 -17.24 -13.98
CA ALA A 130 33.30 -16.55 -13.39
C ALA A 130 32.05 -16.49 -14.30
N LEU A 131 32.17 -16.87 -15.58
CA LEU A 131 31.04 -16.84 -16.52
C LEU A 131 29.90 -17.81 -16.12
N PRO A 132 30.19 -19.07 -15.72
CA PRO A 132 29.17 -20.00 -15.26
C PRO A 132 28.43 -19.51 -14.00
N GLU A 133 29.14 -18.97 -13.00
CA GLU A 133 28.50 -18.40 -11.80
C GLU A 133 27.60 -17.20 -12.10
N VAL A 134 27.99 -16.37 -13.08
CA VAL A 134 27.17 -15.23 -13.51
C VAL A 134 25.93 -15.71 -14.26
N LEU A 135 26.01 -16.79 -15.04
CA LEU A 135 24.86 -17.40 -15.70
C LEU A 135 23.88 -18.02 -14.70
N ASP A 136 24.38 -18.73 -13.68
CA ASP A 136 23.55 -19.28 -12.60
C ASP A 136 22.83 -18.18 -11.82
N GLN A 137 23.51 -17.06 -11.54
CA GLN A 137 22.90 -15.89 -10.90
C GLN A 137 21.83 -15.21 -11.78
N ILE A 138 22.03 -15.21 -13.11
CA ILE A 138 21.04 -14.69 -14.05
C ILE A 138 19.80 -15.60 -14.10
N GLU A 139 19.99 -16.92 -14.07
CA GLU A 139 18.89 -17.89 -14.04
C GLU A 139 18.07 -17.77 -12.74
N GLU A 140 18.74 -17.60 -11.59
CA GLU A 140 18.08 -17.36 -10.30
C GLU A 140 17.21 -16.09 -10.32
N VAL A 141 17.75 -14.99 -10.85
CA VAL A 141 17.02 -13.71 -10.97
C VAL A 141 15.88 -13.83 -11.98
N LEU A 142 16.04 -14.59 -13.06
CA LEU A 142 14.97 -14.87 -14.02
C LEU A 142 13.81 -15.61 -13.35
N LEU A 143 14.08 -16.65 -12.56
CA LEU A 143 13.05 -17.38 -11.80
C LEU A 143 12.35 -16.48 -10.78
N ALA A 144 13.10 -15.67 -10.04
CA ALA A 144 12.53 -14.69 -9.11
C ALA A 144 11.66 -13.63 -9.82
N SER A 145 12.07 -13.19 -11.01
CA SER A 145 11.33 -12.20 -11.81
C SER A 145 10.01 -12.76 -12.34
N GLN A 146 9.94 -14.05 -12.67
CA GLN A 146 8.70 -14.72 -13.09
C GLN A 146 7.69 -14.76 -11.95
N GLY A 147 8.13 -15.09 -10.73
CA GLY A 147 7.27 -15.05 -9.54
C GLY A 147 6.72 -13.64 -9.25
N LEU A 148 7.52 -12.60 -9.45
CA LEU A 148 7.06 -11.20 -9.32
C LEU A 148 6.04 -10.80 -10.38
N GLN A 149 6.17 -11.29 -11.62
CA GLN A 149 5.18 -11.05 -12.68
C GLN A 149 3.84 -11.72 -12.35
N GLU A 150 3.86 -12.94 -11.80
CA GLU A 150 2.66 -13.63 -11.33
C GLU A 150 1.98 -12.88 -10.18
N VAL A 151 2.75 -12.43 -9.18
CA VAL A 151 2.22 -11.63 -8.07
C VAL A 151 1.62 -10.31 -8.58
N SER A 152 2.28 -9.63 -9.53
CA SER A 152 1.79 -8.41 -10.16
C SER A 152 0.48 -8.65 -10.92
N LYS A 153 0.36 -9.78 -11.62
CA LYS A 153 -0.88 -10.19 -12.29
C LYS A 153 -1.99 -10.45 -11.28
N SER A 154 -1.74 -11.22 -10.22
CA SER A 154 -2.72 -11.47 -9.16
C SER A 154 -3.19 -10.18 -8.49
N LEU A 155 -2.28 -9.23 -8.24
CA LEU A 155 -2.64 -7.91 -7.72
C LEU A 155 -3.53 -7.12 -8.68
N LYS A 156 -3.21 -7.11 -9.98
CA LYS A 156 -4.05 -6.46 -10.99
C LYS A 156 -5.43 -7.09 -11.08
N ASP A 157 -5.51 -8.41 -11.01
CA ASP A 157 -6.77 -9.16 -11.04
C ASP A 157 -7.60 -8.86 -9.78
N LEU A 158 -6.99 -8.81 -8.59
CA LEU A 158 -7.65 -8.39 -7.35
C LEU A 158 -8.15 -6.95 -7.42
N VAL A 159 -7.34 -6.02 -7.93
CA VAL A 159 -7.72 -4.60 -8.06
C VAL A 159 -8.85 -4.44 -9.07
N ALA A 160 -8.84 -5.19 -10.17
CA ALA A 160 -9.92 -5.21 -11.15
C ALA A 160 -11.21 -5.75 -10.53
N PHE A 161 -11.12 -6.85 -9.76
CA PHE A 161 -12.23 -7.43 -9.02
C PHE A 161 -12.84 -6.42 -8.04
N VAL A 162 -12.02 -5.78 -7.18
CA VAL A 162 -12.48 -4.77 -6.23
C VAL A 162 -13.10 -3.56 -6.92
N ARG A 163 -12.54 -3.10 -8.05
CA ARG A 163 -13.10 -1.96 -8.81
C ARG A 163 -14.44 -2.30 -9.47
N GLY A 164 -14.59 -3.51 -10.02
CA GLY A 164 -15.87 -4.00 -10.56
C GLY A 164 -16.95 -4.15 -9.49
N ASN A 165 -16.53 -4.37 -8.25
CA ASN A 165 -17.40 -4.65 -7.11
C ASN A 165 -17.69 -3.43 -6.19
N LYS A 166 -17.18 -2.24 -6.52
CA LYS A 166 -17.25 -1.02 -5.68
C LYS A 166 -18.67 -0.58 -5.28
N TYR A 167 -19.70 -1.00 -6.00
CA TYR A 167 -21.09 -0.60 -5.74
C TYR A 167 -22.04 -1.75 -5.37
N THR A 168 -21.53 -2.99 -5.27
CA THR A 168 -22.36 -4.21 -5.13
C THR A 168 -21.96 -5.10 -3.95
N THR A 169 -20.90 -4.78 -3.22
CA THR A 169 -20.41 -5.63 -2.13
C THR A 169 -20.72 -5.02 -0.77
N VAL A 170 -21.64 -5.64 -0.03
CA VAL A 170 -21.83 -5.37 1.40
C VAL A 170 -20.71 -6.06 2.16
N SER A 171 -19.82 -5.27 2.78
CA SER A 171 -18.81 -5.82 3.70
C SER A 171 -19.42 -5.93 5.09
N LEU A 172 -19.63 -7.16 5.55
CA LEU A 172 -20.06 -7.44 6.91
C LEU A 172 -18.83 -7.65 7.80
N SER A 173 -18.85 -7.11 9.00
CA SER A 173 -17.95 -7.57 10.07
C SER A 173 -18.23 -9.03 10.42
N GLU A 174 -17.28 -9.68 11.10
CA GLU A 174 -17.43 -11.07 11.53
C GLU A 174 -18.69 -11.28 12.39
N ASP A 175 -18.97 -10.36 13.32
CA ASP A 175 -20.16 -10.40 14.17
C ASP A 175 -21.46 -10.25 13.36
N GLN A 176 -21.46 -9.39 12.34
CA GLN A 176 -22.61 -9.21 11.46
C GLN A 176 -22.86 -10.46 10.59
N ALA A 177 -21.79 -11.06 10.04
CA ALA A 177 -21.89 -12.29 9.28
C ALA A 177 -22.40 -13.45 10.17
N ALA A 178 -21.89 -13.56 11.39
CA ALA A 178 -22.35 -14.54 12.37
C ALA A 178 -23.84 -14.36 12.72
N ALA A 179 -24.29 -13.11 12.90
CA ALA A 179 -25.70 -12.81 13.17
C ALA A 179 -26.62 -13.20 11.99
N VAL A 180 -26.21 -12.90 10.75
CA VAL A 180 -26.95 -13.27 9.54
C VAL A 180 -27.00 -14.80 9.40
N LYS A 181 -25.87 -15.50 9.60
CA LYS A 181 -25.83 -16.96 9.59
C LYS A 181 -26.77 -17.54 10.64
N ALA A 182 -26.71 -17.08 11.87
CA ALA A 182 -27.58 -17.54 12.95
C ALA A 182 -29.07 -17.32 12.66
N ALA A 183 -29.43 -16.20 12.02
CA ALA A 183 -30.83 -15.89 11.67
C ALA A 183 -31.43 -16.85 10.64
N PHE A 184 -30.61 -17.38 9.71
CA PHE A 184 -31.04 -18.27 8.65
C PHE A 184 -30.54 -19.72 8.80
N SER A 185 -30.11 -20.10 10.01
CA SER A 185 -29.72 -21.47 10.35
C SER A 185 -30.90 -22.23 10.94
N CYS A 186 -31.13 -23.46 10.48
CA CYS A 186 -32.17 -24.32 11.04
C CYS A 186 -31.88 -24.69 12.50
N VAL A 187 -32.87 -24.56 13.39
CA VAL A 187 -32.70 -24.93 14.82
C VAL A 187 -32.46 -26.43 15.04
N ILE A 188 -32.73 -27.28 14.04
CA ILE A 188 -32.56 -28.74 14.10
C ILE A 188 -31.24 -29.15 13.45
N CYS A 189 -31.07 -28.93 12.14
CA CYS A 189 -29.87 -29.39 11.42
C CYS A 189 -28.68 -28.40 11.49
N ARG A 190 -28.91 -27.15 11.91
CA ARG A 190 -27.92 -26.06 12.00
C ARG A 190 -27.33 -25.59 10.67
N ASP A 191 -27.81 -26.14 9.56
CA ASP A 191 -27.45 -25.70 8.21
C ASP A 191 -28.35 -24.53 7.76
N PRO A 192 -27.96 -23.82 6.67
CA PRO A 192 -28.83 -22.87 5.99
C PRO A 192 -30.20 -23.48 5.68
N MET A 193 -31.25 -22.74 6.00
CA MET A 193 -32.63 -23.24 5.85
C MET A 193 -32.97 -23.53 4.39
N LYS A 194 -33.50 -24.73 4.14
CA LYS A 194 -34.14 -25.12 2.88
C LYS A 194 -35.65 -25.22 3.11
N ASP A 195 -36.45 -24.56 2.28
CA ASP A 195 -37.90 -24.39 2.51
C ASP A 195 -38.19 -23.85 3.92
N PRO A 196 -37.85 -22.58 4.20
CA PRO A 196 -37.91 -21.99 5.54
C PRO A 196 -39.34 -21.97 6.10
N MET A 197 -39.48 -22.40 7.35
CA MET A 197 -40.75 -22.38 8.08
C MET A 197 -40.72 -21.34 9.20
N PHE A 198 -41.80 -20.58 9.32
CA PHE A 198 -42.02 -19.60 10.38
C PHE A 198 -42.93 -20.18 11.47
N ALA A 199 -42.62 -19.89 12.73
CA ALA A 199 -43.50 -20.19 13.84
C ALA A 199 -44.04 -18.92 14.49
N SER A 200 -45.37 -18.85 14.59
CA SER A 200 -46.11 -17.75 15.24
C SER A 200 -45.95 -17.74 16.75
N CYS A 201 -45.73 -18.89 17.41
CA CYS A 201 -45.59 -18.98 18.87
C CYS A 201 -44.34 -18.26 19.41
N CYS A 202 -43.26 -18.19 18.62
CA CYS A 202 -42.02 -17.48 18.97
C CYS A 202 -41.61 -16.45 17.92
N THR A 203 -42.55 -16.10 17.02
CA THR A 203 -42.45 -15.05 16.01
C THR A 203 -41.11 -15.06 15.26
N THR A 204 -40.71 -16.21 14.74
CA THR A 204 -39.37 -16.40 14.17
C THR A 204 -39.34 -17.49 13.10
N VAL A 205 -38.42 -17.36 12.14
CA VAL A 205 -38.13 -18.45 11.20
C VAL A 205 -37.35 -19.52 11.96
N LEU A 206 -37.87 -20.76 11.96
CA LEU A 206 -37.33 -21.85 12.76
C LEU A 206 -36.32 -22.71 12.00
N GLY A 207 -36.62 -23.05 10.76
CA GLY A 207 -35.83 -24.09 10.11
C GLY A 207 -36.42 -24.63 8.83
N CYS A 208 -35.79 -25.69 8.34
CA CYS A 208 -36.22 -26.40 7.16
C CYS A 208 -37.55 -27.13 7.39
N ARG A 209 -38.42 -27.15 6.39
CA ARG A 209 -39.68 -27.92 6.40
C ARG A 209 -39.45 -29.38 6.80
N ALA A 210 -38.58 -30.09 6.08
CA ALA A 210 -38.34 -31.51 6.33
C ALA A 210 -37.88 -31.81 7.77
N CYS A 211 -37.07 -30.95 8.36
CA CYS A 211 -36.62 -31.10 9.74
C CYS A 211 -37.77 -30.93 10.74
N LEU A 212 -38.67 -29.98 10.49
CA LEU A 212 -39.77 -29.67 11.39
C LEU A 212 -40.92 -30.67 11.25
N ASP A 213 -41.16 -31.20 10.06
CA ASP A 213 -42.09 -32.31 9.84
C ASP A 213 -41.63 -33.55 10.63
N GLN A 214 -40.35 -33.91 10.52
CA GLN A 214 -39.77 -35.02 11.30
C GLN A 214 -39.82 -34.77 12.82
N TRP A 215 -39.68 -33.52 13.25
CA TRP A 215 -39.78 -33.17 14.68
C TRP A 215 -41.20 -33.41 15.21
N GLN A 216 -42.22 -33.08 14.42
CA GLN A 216 -43.63 -33.22 14.80
C GLN A 216 -44.07 -34.68 14.98
N ASP A 217 -43.41 -35.62 14.31
CA ASP A 217 -43.66 -37.06 14.49
C ASP A 217 -43.35 -37.53 15.93
N GLY A 218 -42.42 -36.88 16.62
CA GLY A 218 -42.00 -37.23 17.98
C GLY A 218 -42.41 -36.24 19.07
N HIS A 219 -42.76 -35.01 18.72
CA HIS A 219 -42.95 -33.92 19.68
C HIS A 219 -44.10 -32.97 19.28
N ALA A 220 -45.01 -32.70 20.21
CA ALA A 220 -46.10 -31.74 20.01
C ALA A 220 -45.73 -30.27 20.32
N HIS A 221 -44.50 -30.03 20.78
CA HIS A 221 -44.05 -28.72 21.24
C HIS A 221 -43.00 -28.09 20.31
N CYS A 222 -42.95 -26.76 20.31
CA CYS A 222 -42.01 -26.00 19.51
C CYS A 222 -40.55 -26.28 19.91
N PRO A 223 -39.63 -26.57 18.96
CA PRO A 223 -38.23 -26.84 19.27
C PRO A 223 -37.49 -25.64 19.88
N LYS A 224 -38.01 -24.42 19.71
CA LYS A 224 -37.39 -23.18 20.21
C LYS A 224 -37.95 -22.72 21.55
N CYS A 225 -39.27 -22.50 21.65
CA CYS A 225 -39.92 -21.94 22.84
C CYS A 225 -40.69 -22.96 23.67
N ARG A 226 -40.81 -24.21 23.21
CA ARG A 226 -41.53 -25.31 23.87
C ARG A 226 -43.03 -25.07 24.10
N THR A 227 -43.63 -24.11 23.41
CA THR A 227 -45.08 -23.96 23.36
C THR A 227 -45.70 -25.22 22.76
N ASP A 228 -46.73 -25.75 23.42
CA ASP A 228 -47.54 -26.87 22.92
C ASP A 228 -48.33 -26.46 21.66
N ASP A 229 -49.10 -27.39 21.10
CA ASP A 229 -49.92 -27.15 19.90
C ASP A 229 -49.12 -26.62 18.70
N PHE A 230 -47.85 -27.06 18.58
CA PHE A 230 -46.89 -26.53 17.61
C PHE A 230 -47.35 -26.63 16.15
N SER A 231 -48.10 -27.68 15.82
CA SER A 231 -48.63 -27.91 14.47
C SER A 231 -49.55 -26.78 13.97
N PHE A 232 -50.24 -26.07 14.87
CA PHE A 232 -51.10 -24.92 14.50
C PHE A 232 -50.31 -23.62 14.33
N HIS A 233 -49.08 -23.59 14.85
CA HIS A 233 -48.27 -22.38 14.90
C HIS A 233 -47.26 -22.26 13.76
N ILE A 234 -47.07 -23.31 12.96
CA ILE A 234 -46.06 -23.36 11.90
C ILE A 234 -46.64 -23.06 10.52
N GLN A 235 -45.93 -22.26 9.72
CA GLN A 235 -46.32 -21.89 8.37
C GLN A 235 -45.09 -21.85 7.46
N SER A 236 -45.26 -22.23 6.19
CA SER A 236 -44.19 -22.08 5.20
C SER A 236 -43.99 -20.61 4.85
N VAL A 237 -42.75 -20.17 4.79
CA VAL A 237 -42.38 -18.88 4.22
C VAL A 237 -42.09 -19.10 2.75
N VAL A 238 -42.68 -18.27 1.88
CA VAL A 238 -42.46 -18.30 0.43
C VAL A 238 -41.83 -16.97 0.02
N GLY A 239 -40.91 -17.01 -0.95
CA GLY A 239 -40.25 -15.81 -1.48
C GLY A 239 -39.03 -15.36 -0.69
N LEU A 240 -38.60 -16.14 0.31
CA LEU A 240 -37.30 -15.96 0.97
C LEU A 240 -36.19 -16.70 0.22
N ASP A 241 -36.53 -17.54 -0.75
CA ASP A 241 -35.62 -18.41 -1.49
C ASP A 241 -34.56 -17.62 -2.27
N ASP A 242 -34.97 -16.55 -2.95
CA ASP A 242 -34.07 -15.66 -3.68
C ASP A 242 -33.11 -14.94 -2.72
N ALA A 243 -33.59 -14.54 -1.54
CA ALA A 243 -32.77 -13.89 -0.51
C ALA A 243 -31.74 -14.87 0.09
N LEU A 244 -32.14 -16.10 0.41
CA LEU A 244 -31.24 -17.14 0.91
C LEU A 244 -30.20 -17.52 -0.15
N THR A 245 -30.60 -17.55 -1.42
CA THR A 245 -29.69 -17.79 -2.56
C THR A 245 -28.67 -16.66 -2.70
N ALA A 246 -29.11 -15.40 -2.61
CA ALA A 246 -28.23 -14.24 -2.67
C ALA A 246 -27.26 -14.17 -1.47
N LEU A 247 -27.69 -14.65 -0.30
CA LEU A 247 -26.88 -14.67 0.92
C LEU A 247 -26.07 -15.96 1.12
N HIS A 248 -26.12 -16.91 0.18
CA HIS A 248 -25.51 -18.23 0.31
C HIS A 248 -24.05 -18.19 0.78
N ASN A 249 -23.25 -17.27 0.24
CA ASN A 249 -21.83 -17.13 0.59
C ASN A 249 -21.58 -16.63 2.02
N ILE A 250 -22.58 -16.04 2.67
CA ILE A 250 -22.51 -15.54 4.05
C ILE A 250 -23.03 -16.59 5.03
N ILE A 251 -24.07 -17.33 4.63
CA ILE A 251 -24.76 -18.28 5.52
C ILE A 251 -24.19 -19.71 5.48
N SER A 252 -23.45 -20.08 4.43
CA SER A 252 -22.82 -21.41 4.29
C SER A 252 -21.68 -21.62 5.29
#